data_AF-A0A381LFR3-F1
#
_entry.id   AF-A0A381LFR3-F1
#
_cell.length_a   1.000
_cell.length_b   1.000
_cell.length_c   1.000
_cell.angle_alpha   90.00
_cell.angle_beta   90.00
_cell.angle_gamma   90.00
#
_symmetry.space_group_name_H-M   'P 1'
#
loop_
_entity.id
_entity.type
_entity.pdbx_description
1 polymer ?
#
loop_
_entity_poly.entity_id
_entity_poly.type
_entity_poly.pdbx_seq_one_letter_code
_entity_poly.pdbx_strand_id
1 'polypeptide(L)'
;MDENSPPHLETPDGPDKDNLEQIRKRRLEKLSAGQKPAQVTHSETSSSTSSESKNADKLNVQTTIKDITKAPEILSSHDFSTTNHAQSQEPRTSNVRSLTKKLAYEETIEQYENKILGHIFCITLDPELTYDASHHRLTMLPNLRRDLEEENDPVLLTRDRLDSAILEAASKVPADKCILDYLLPCFKRVTQILTTLRDASPTKLAILKEAERLCISYCIFAIEEPDIFG
;
A
#
# COMPACT_ATOMS: atom_id res chain seq x y z
N MET A 1 2.48 68.16 -32.01
CA MET A 1 3.39 67.07 -31.63
C MET A 1 3.01 66.71 -30.22
N ASP A 2 2.52 65.49 -30.05
CA ASP A 2 2.17 64.88 -28.78
C ASP A 2 3.40 64.74 -27.87
N GLU A 3 3.21 64.94 -26.57
CA GLU A 3 3.98 64.15 -25.60
C GLU A 3 3.06 63.82 -24.41
N ASN A 4 2.57 62.59 -24.42
CA ASN A 4 1.55 62.06 -23.51
C ASN A 4 2.24 61.28 -22.37
N SER A 5 2.29 61.85 -21.17
CA SER A 5 2.83 61.18 -19.99
C SER A 5 1.94 60.01 -19.56
N PRO A 6 2.46 58.77 -19.46
CA PRO A 6 1.66 57.62 -19.01
C PRO A 6 1.43 57.63 -17.49
N PRO A 7 0.27 57.15 -17.00
CA PRO A 7 0.00 57.03 -15.56
C PRO A 7 0.76 55.85 -14.94
N HIS A 8 1.10 55.98 -13.65
CA HIS A 8 1.62 54.87 -12.86
C HIS A 8 0.56 53.76 -12.72
N LEU A 9 0.89 52.56 -13.19
CA LEU A 9 0.13 51.34 -12.91
C LEU A 9 0.56 50.77 -11.55
N GLU A 10 -0.31 50.89 -10.55
CA GLU A 10 -0.17 50.17 -9.30
C GLU A 10 -0.35 48.66 -9.55
N THR A 11 0.65 47.88 -9.17
CA THR A 11 0.56 46.41 -9.21
C THR A 11 -0.31 45.92 -8.06
N PRO A 12 -1.25 44.97 -8.29
CA PRO A 12 -2.13 44.48 -7.23
C PRO A 12 -1.34 43.80 -6.11
N ASP A 13 -1.77 44.04 -4.87
CA ASP A 13 -1.07 43.60 -3.65
C ASP A 13 -0.79 42.09 -3.62
N GLY A 14 0.48 41.76 -3.38
CA GLY A 14 0.85 40.47 -2.82
C GLY A 14 0.54 40.45 -1.31
N PRO A 15 0.43 39.26 -0.68
CA PRO A 15 -0.01 39.15 0.71
C PRO A 15 0.87 39.97 1.66
N ASP A 16 0.22 40.72 2.56
CA ASP A 16 0.82 41.74 3.41
C ASP A 16 2.14 41.30 4.05
N LYS A 17 3.15 42.18 3.99
CA LYS A 17 4.46 41.95 4.64
C LYS A 17 4.32 41.66 6.13
N ASP A 18 3.35 42.29 6.79
CA ASP A 18 3.01 42.06 8.20
C ASP A 18 2.55 40.61 8.47
N ASN A 19 1.88 39.97 7.52
CA ASN A 19 1.44 38.57 7.65
C ASN A 19 2.66 37.62 7.57
N LEU A 20 3.58 37.88 6.65
CA LEU A 20 4.86 37.18 6.53
C LEU A 20 5.72 37.33 7.80
N GLU A 21 5.69 38.51 8.43
CA GLU A 21 6.42 38.78 9.67
C GLU A 21 5.76 38.13 10.90
N GLN A 22 4.42 38.09 10.98
CA GLN A 22 3.72 37.27 11.99
C GLN A 22 4.06 35.78 11.87
N ILE A 23 4.12 35.25 10.65
CA ILE A 23 4.51 33.84 10.42
C ILE A 23 5.97 33.60 10.84
N ARG A 24 6.89 34.52 10.55
CA ARG A 24 8.29 34.45 11.02
C ARG A 24 8.39 34.48 12.53
N LYS A 25 7.72 35.44 13.20
CA LYS A 25 7.75 35.59 14.67
C LYS A 25 7.20 34.34 15.38
N ARG A 26 6.05 33.82 14.93
CA ARG A 26 5.44 32.60 15.49
C ARG A 26 6.31 31.34 15.31
N ARG A 27 7.13 31.28 14.24
CA ARG A 27 8.12 30.20 14.05
C ARG A 27 9.32 30.35 14.97
N LEU A 28 9.80 31.58 15.20
CA LEU A 28 10.90 31.87 16.12
C LEU A 28 10.55 31.49 17.56
N GLU A 29 9.36 31.88 18.02
CA GLU A 29 8.85 31.56 19.37
C GLU A 29 8.69 30.03 19.57
N LYS A 30 8.20 29.31 18.56
CA LYS A 30 8.07 27.84 18.61
C LYS A 30 9.40 27.08 18.65
N LEU A 31 10.49 27.66 18.13
CA LEU A 31 11.82 27.07 18.22
C LEU A 31 12.51 27.35 19.57
N SER A 32 12.14 28.46 20.24
CA SER A 32 12.70 28.84 21.55
C SER A 32 12.07 28.11 22.74
N ALA A 33 10.83 27.63 22.61
CA ALA A 33 10.12 26.89 23.68
C ALA A 33 10.60 25.44 23.89
N GLY A 34 11.64 25.00 23.17
CA GLY A 34 12.08 23.60 23.06
C GLY A 34 13.25 23.17 23.95
N GLN A 35 13.61 23.92 25.01
CA GLN A 35 14.63 23.49 25.98
C GLN A 35 14.21 23.82 27.42
N LYS A 36 13.87 22.78 28.20
CA LYS A 36 13.86 22.84 29.66
C LYS A 36 14.64 21.64 30.23
N PRO A 37 15.87 21.81 30.72
CA PRO A 37 16.57 20.78 31.47
C PRO A 37 15.99 20.65 32.89
N ALA A 38 15.94 19.43 33.44
CA ALA A 38 15.60 19.17 34.83
C ALA A 38 16.49 18.05 35.41
N GLN A 39 17.33 18.42 36.38
CA GLN A 39 18.43 17.64 36.98
C GLN A 39 18.82 18.35 38.31
N VAL A 40 19.20 17.70 39.42
CA VAL A 40 19.12 16.30 39.91
C VAL A 40 18.86 16.41 41.43
N THR A 41 18.34 15.37 42.11
CA THR A 41 18.66 14.95 43.51
C THR A 41 17.53 14.07 44.06
N HIS A 42 17.68 12.90 44.68
CA HIS A 42 18.70 11.84 44.84
C HIS A 42 18.05 10.89 45.87
N SER A 43 17.95 9.58 45.61
CA SER A 43 18.26 8.58 46.64
C SER A 43 18.48 7.18 46.05
N GLU A 44 19.38 6.47 46.72
CA GLU A 44 20.13 5.27 46.36
C GLU A 44 19.28 3.99 46.15
N THR A 45 19.75 3.08 45.29
CA THR A 45 20.35 1.78 45.71
C THR A 45 20.95 1.02 44.51
N SER A 46 22.03 0.27 44.77
CA SER A 46 22.85 -0.58 43.88
C SER A 46 22.07 -1.70 43.15
N SER A 47 22.56 -2.49 42.18
CA SER A 47 23.95 -2.88 41.80
C SER A 47 23.99 -3.71 40.48
N SER A 48 25.11 -3.63 39.71
CA SER A 48 25.68 -4.66 38.77
C SER A 48 24.82 -5.16 37.57
N THR A 49 25.33 -5.56 36.39
CA THR A 49 26.69 -5.94 35.89
C THR A 49 26.81 -5.76 34.35
N SER A 50 28.03 -5.95 33.82
CA SER A 50 28.50 -6.07 32.40
C SER A 50 27.61 -6.92 31.44
N SER A 51 27.74 -6.92 30.08
CA SER A 51 28.90 -6.78 29.16
C SER A 51 28.39 -6.40 27.72
N GLU A 52 29.05 -5.56 26.90
CA GLU A 52 30.13 -5.84 25.90
C GLU A 52 29.70 -6.22 24.44
N SER A 53 30.36 -5.58 23.45
CA SER A 53 30.37 -5.75 21.96
C SER A 53 29.74 -4.55 21.20
N LYS A 54 30.42 -3.85 20.27
CA LYS A 54 31.09 -4.25 19.00
C LYS A 54 30.09 -4.90 18.02
N ASN A 55 29.99 -4.54 16.74
CA ASN A 55 30.82 -3.72 15.85
C ASN A 55 29.94 -2.97 14.82
N ALA A 56 30.45 -1.92 14.18
CA ALA A 56 29.71 -1.16 13.15
C ALA A 56 30.57 -1.01 11.89
N ASP A 57 30.25 -1.79 10.85
CA ASP A 57 30.91 -1.72 9.55
C ASP A 57 30.03 -1.10 8.47
N LYS A 58 30.67 -0.38 7.55
CA LYS A 58 30.06 0.52 6.57
C LYS A 58 30.40 0.08 5.16
N LEU A 59 29.41 0.12 4.26
CA LEU A 59 29.54 0.34 2.80
C LEU A 59 30.53 -0.55 2.01
N ASN A 60 30.03 -1.24 0.96
CA ASN A 60 30.23 -0.71 -0.41
C ASN A 60 29.29 -1.35 -1.44
N VAL A 61 29.06 -0.63 -2.52
CA VAL A 61 28.26 -1.00 -3.70
C VAL A 61 29.15 -1.62 -4.77
N GLN A 62 28.66 -2.64 -5.49
CA GLN A 62 29.05 -2.80 -6.90
C GLN A 62 27.91 -3.30 -7.79
N THR A 63 27.38 -2.37 -8.58
CA THR A 63 26.50 -2.59 -9.73
C THR A 63 27.21 -3.42 -10.80
N THR A 64 26.50 -4.31 -11.49
CA THR A 64 26.90 -4.75 -12.85
C THR A 64 25.66 -4.95 -13.71
N ILE A 65 25.32 -3.91 -14.48
CA ILE A 65 24.35 -4.01 -15.58
C ILE A 65 25.12 -4.48 -16.82
N LYS A 66 24.60 -5.47 -17.53
CA LYS A 66 25.01 -5.79 -18.90
C LYS A 66 23.79 -5.82 -19.80
N ASP A 67 23.81 -4.91 -20.75
CA ASP A 67 22.77 -4.65 -21.74
C ASP A 67 23.26 -5.17 -23.10
N ILE A 68 22.57 -6.15 -23.71
CA ILE A 68 22.85 -6.60 -25.08
C ILE A 68 21.53 -6.91 -25.81
N THR A 69 21.09 -5.92 -26.56
CA THR A 69 20.20 -5.96 -27.73
C THR A 69 20.38 -7.19 -28.63
N LYS A 70 19.26 -7.83 -29.03
CA LYS A 70 19.08 -8.32 -30.41
C LYS A 70 17.63 -8.63 -30.79
N ALA A 71 17.10 -7.88 -31.74
CA ALA A 71 16.06 -8.36 -32.66
C ALA A 71 16.72 -9.20 -33.79
N PRO A 72 15.92 -10.00 -34.53
CA PRO A 72 15.64 -9.54 -35.89
C PRO A 72 14.20 -9.79 -36.39
N GLU A 73 13.82 -9.06 -37.43
CA GLU A 73 12.68 -9.29 -38.33
C GLU A 73 12.87 -10.64 -39.10
N ILE A 74 11.88 -11.24 -39.76
CA ILE A 74 11.45 -10.89 -41.15
C ILE A 74 10.24 -11.79 -41.57
N LEU A 75 9.28 -11.19 -42.30
CA LEU A 75 8.27 -11.74 -43.25
C LEU A 75 7.62 -13.14 -43.03
N SER A 76 6.28 -13.19 -43.15
CA SER A 76 5.67 -13.52 -44.46
C SER A 76 4.23 -12.99 -44.58
N SER A 77 3.91 -12.46 -45.76
CA SER A 77 2.58 -11.91 -46.10
C SER A 77 1.70 -12.99 -46.73
N HIS A 78 0.39 -12.94 -46.47
CA HIS A 78 -0.61 -13.46 -47.42
C HIS A 78 -1.87 -12.58 -47.41
N ASP A 79 -2.03 -11.79 -48.46
CA ASP A 79 -3.33 -11.29 -48.91
C ASP A 79 -4.21 -12.46 -49.37
N PHE A 80 -5.53 -12.39 -49.13
CA PHE A 80 -6.49 -12.72 -50.18
C PHE A 80 -7.88 -12.09 -49.98
N SER A 81 -8.26 -11.28 -50.97
CA SER A 81 -9.62 -10.94 -51.43
C SER A 81 -10.73 -10.50 -50.46
N THR A 82 -10.96 -9.18 -50.50
CA THR A 82 -12.26 -8.51 -50.61
C THR A 82 -13.41 -9.38 -51.17
N THR A 83 -14.58 -9.32 -50.53
CA THR A 83 -15.88 -9.24 -51.25
C THR A 83 -16.88 -8.43 -50.42
N ASN A 84 -17.52 -7.45 -51.05
CA ASN A 84 -18.52 -6.60 -50.39
C ASN A 84 -19.90 -7.27 -50.42
N HIS A 85 -20.67 -7.12 -49.35
CA HIS A 85 -22.13 -7.08 -49.46
C HIS A 85 -22.71 -6.08 -48.45
N ALA A 86 -23.27 -4.97 -48.95
CA ALA A 86 -24.24 -4.16 -48.22
C ALA A 86 -25.58 -4.96 -48.19
N GLN A 87 -26.63 -4.69 -47.41
CA GLN A 87 -27.09 -3.46 -46.78
C GLN A 87 -28.26 -3.85 -45.86
N SER A 88 -28.40 -3.24 -44.69
CA SER A 88 -29.70 -2.97 -44.05
C SER A 88 -29.53 -2.03 -42.85
N GLN A 89 -30.28 -0.93 -42.85
CA GLN A 89 -30.47 -0.01 -41.72
C GLN A 89 -31.55 -0.63 -40.80
N GLU A 90 -31.54 -0.47 -39.48
CA GLU A 90 -31.95 0.70 -38.67
C GLU A 90 -31.91 0.27 -37.18
N PRO A 91 -32.23 1.14 -36.19
CA PRO A 91 -31.88 2.55 -36.05
C PRO A 91 -31.04 2.76 -34.76
N ARG A 92 -30.68 4.02 -34.48
CA ARG A 92 -29.81 4.39 -33.34
C ARG A 92 -30.51 4.18 -32.00
N THR A 93 -30.02 3.27 -31.16
CA THR A 93 -30.10 3.45 -29.70
C THR A 93 -28.83 4.16 -29.23
N SER A 94 -29.01 5.21 -28.44
CA SER A 94 -27.92 6.01 -27.90
C SER A 94 -26.99 5.15 -27.06
N ASN A 95 -25.73 5.04 -27.48
CA ASN A 95 -24.67 4.50 -26.65
C ASN A 95 -24.37 5.51 -25.53
N VAL A 96 -25.23 5.51 -24.51
CA VAL A 96 -24.96 6.16 -23.23
C VAL A 96 -23.79 5.40 -22.62
N ARG A 97 -22.57 5.81 -22.98
CA ARG A 97 -21.37 5.47 -22.20
C ARG A 97 -21.69 5.93 -20.79
N SER A 98 -21.99 4.98 -19.91
CA SER A 98 -22.38 5.28 -18.54
C SER A 98 -21.21 6.02 -17.92
N LEU A 99 -21.40 7.32 -17.74
CA LEU A 99 -20.41 8.20 -17.12
C LEU A 99 -20.48 8.00 -15.61
N THR A 100 -20.38 6.74 -15.18
CA THR A 100 -20.23 6.32 -13.81
C THR A 100 -18.81 6.65 -13.38
N LYS A 101 -18.52 7.95 -13.34
CA LYS A 101 -17.73 8.52 -12.24
C LYS A 101 -18.49 8.11 -10.97
N LYS A 102 -18.20 6.90 -10.50
CA LYS A 102 -18.61 6.42 -9.19
C LYS A 102 -18.20 7.55 -8.26
N LEU A 103 -19.18 8.17 -7.60
CA LEU A 103 -18.93 9.15 -6.55
C LEU A 103 -17.84 8.54 -5.69
N ALA A 104 -16.71 9.24 -5.56
CA ALA A 104 -15.58 8.79 -4.76
C ALA A 104 -16.03 8.88 -3.31
N TYR A 105 -16.82 7.90 -2.89
CA TYR A 105 -17.13 7.65 -1.50
C TYR A 105 -15.78 7.50 -0.81
N GLU A 106 -15.52 8.38 0.15
CA GLU A 106 -14.22 8.44 0.80
C GLU A 106 -14.09 7.21 1.68
N GLU A 107 -13.50 6.17 1.09
CA GLU A 107 -13.29 4.87 1.70
C GLU A 107 -12.48 5.04 2.98
N THR A 108 -13.06 4.61 4.10
CA THR A 108 -12.41 4.72 5.40
C THR A 108 -11.14 3.86 5.44
N ILE A 109 -10.24 4.12 6.40
CA ILE A 109 -8.99 3.37 6.48
C ILE A 109 -9.26 1.88 6.74
N GLU A 110 -10.27 1.57 7.55
CA GLU A 110 -10.69 0.22 7.92
C GLU A 110 -11.32 -0.52 6.72
N GLN A 111 -12.09 0.19 5.88
CA GLN A 111 -12.62 -0.36 4.63
C GLN A 111 -11.51 -0.63 3.61
N TYR A 112 -10.51 0.26 3.55
CA TYR A 112 -9.32 0.07 2.72
C TYR A 112 -8.49 -1.12 3.22
N GLU A 113 -8.24 -1.24 4.54
CA GLU A 113 -7.58 -2.40 5.16
C GLU A 113 -8.30 -3.69 4.79
N ASN A 114 -9.61 -3.77 5.06
CA ASN A 114 -10.40 -4.97 4.81
C ASN A 114 -10.28 -5.46 3.36
N LYS A 115 -10.44 -4.53 2.42
CA LYS A 115 -10.32 -4.82 0.98
C LYS A 115 -8.89 -5.21 0.56
N ILE A 116 -7.87 -4.46 1.00
CA ILE A 116 -6.50 -4.65 0.51
C ILE A 116 -5.85 -5.89 1.13
N LEU A 117 -6.11 -6.17 2.42
CA LEU A 117 -5.64 -7.36 3.11
C LEU A 117 -6.34 -8.61 2.58
N GLY A 118 -7.67 -8.57 2.39
CA GLY A 118 -8.42 -9.63 1.73
C GLY A 118 -7.87 -9.98 0.35
N HIS A 119 -7.54 -8.98 -0.47
CA HIS A 119 -6.94 -9.19 -1.79
C HIS A 119 -5.47 -9.65 -1.76
N ILE A 120 -4.64 -9.15 -0.82
CA ILE A 120 -3.22 -9.56 -0.69
C ILE A 120 -3.10 -11.02 -0.23
N PHE A 121 -3.99 -11.47 0.66
CA PHE A 121 -3.90 -12.80 1.26
C PHE A 121 -4.92 -13.81 0.69
N CYS A 122 -5.85 -13.40 -0.19
CA CYS A 122 -6.98 -14.24 -0.62
C CYS A 122 -7.81 -14.75 0.55
N ILE A 123 -8.19 -13.86 1.47
CA ILE A 123 -8.96 -14.18 2.67
C ILE A 123 -10.23 -13.34 2.75
N THR A 124 -11.24 -13.83 3.47
CA THR A 124 -12.49 -13.10 3.70
C THR A 124 -13.18 -13.55 4.99
N LEU A 125 -13.86 -12.59 5.63
CA LEU A 125 -14.74 -12.80 6.78
C LEU A 125 -16.22 -12.95 6.37
N ASP A 126 -16.55 -12.71 5.10
CA ASP A 126 -17.91 -12.80 4.55
C ASP A 126 -18.21 -14.19 3.97
N PRO A 127 -19.10 -15.01 4.58
CA PRO A 127 -19.43 -16.37 4.15
C PRO A 127 -19.99 -16.48 2.72
N GLU A 128 -20.57 -15.41 2.17
CA GLU A 128 -21.13 -15.42 0.82
C GLU A 128 -20.05 -15.23 -0.26
N LEU A 129 -18.89 -14.67 0.11
CA LEU A 129 -17.83 -14.31 -0.81
C LEU A 129 -16.78 -15.44 -0.94
N THR A 130 -16.81 -16.14 -2.08
CA THR A 130 -15.90 -17.30 -2.33
C THR A 130 -14.77 -17.02 -3.32
N TYR A 131 -14.83 -15.91 -4.06
CA TYR A 131 -13.82 -15.49 -5.05
C TYR A 131 -13.61 -13.98 -5.02
N ASP A 132 -12.38 -13.53 -5.28
CA ASP A 132 -12.05 -12.12 -5.43
C ASP A 132 -12.44 -11.58 -6.83
N ALA A 133 -12.35 -10.26 -7.01
CA ALA A 133 -12.63 -9.60 -8.29
C ALA A 133 -11.66 -9.99 -9.44
N SER A 134 -10.60 -10.74 -9.13
CA SER A 134 -9.61 -11.28 -10.07
C SER A 134 -9.75 -12.81 -10.26
N HIS A 135 -10.85 -13.41 -9.78
CA HIS A 135 -11.15 -14.84 -9.79
C HIS A 135 -10.21 -15.74 -8.97
N HIS A 136 -9.43 -15.20 -8.04
CA HIS A 136 -8.75 -16.02 -7.05
C HIS A 136 -9.77 -16.56 -6.03
N ARG A 137 -9.66 -17.84 -5.67
CA ARG A 137 -10.44 -18.42 -4.58
C ARG A 137 -10.08 -17.75 -3.26
N LEU A 138 -11.08 -17.33 -2.49
CA LEU A 138 -10.93 -16.78 -1.16
C LEU A 138 -11.05 -17.86 -0.08
N THR A 139 -10.24 -17.72 0.95
CA THR A 139 -10.23 -18.57 2.13
C THR A 139 -11.07 -17.91 3.23
N MET A 140 -12.18 -18.55 3.58
CA MET A 140 -13.02 -18.13 4.70
C MET A 140 -12.27 -18.24 6.03
N LEU A 141 -12.42 -17.23 6.90
CA LEU A 141 -11.84 -17.17 8.25
C LEU A 141 -12.94 -17.22 9.34
N PRO A 142 -13.60 -18.37 9.56
CA PRO A 142 -14.67 -18.51 10.55
C PRO A 142 -14.22 -18.28 12.01
N ASN A 143 -12.97 -18.60 12.37
CA ASN A 143 -12.53 -18.43 13.76
C ASN A 143 -12.31 -16.95 14.08
N LEU A 144 -11.52 -16.25 13.25
CA LEU A 144 -11.32 -14.81 13.39
C LEU A 144 -12.63 -14.02 13.30
N ARG A 145 -13.57 -14.45 12.43
CA ARG A 145 -14.91 -13.87 12.40
C ARG A 145 -15.61 -13.99 13.74
N ARG A 146 -15.60 -15.19 14.34
CA ARG A 146 -16.23 -15.45 15.64
C ARG A 146 -15.58 -14.64 16.75
N ASP A 147 -14.26 -14.57 16.78
CA ASP A 147 -13.51 -13.80 17.80
C ASP A 147 -13.91 -12.31 17.75
N LEU A 148 -14.00 -11.72 16.55
CA LEU A 148 -14.49 -10.34 16.37
C LEU A 148 -15.95 -10.17 16.83
N GLU A 149 -16.84 -11.13 16.52
CA GLU A 149 -18.24 -11.11 16.96
C GLU A 149 -18.38 -11.24 18.50
N GLU A 150 -17.52 -12.03 19.16
CA GLU A 150 -17.49 -12.16 20.62
C GLU A 150 -16.91 -10.92 21.33
N GLU A 151 -15.86 -10.32 20.77
CA GLU A 151 -15.26 -9.07 21.27
C GLU A 151 -16.15 -7.83 20.98
N ASN A 152 -17.20 -7.97 20.17
CA ASN A 152 -18.05 -6.88 19.65
C ASN A 152 -17.28 -5.90 18.73
N ASP A 153 -16.20 -6.37 18.12
CA ASP A 153 -15.43 -5.64 17.10
C ASP A 153 -16.14 -5.67 15.73
N PRO A 154 -15.89 -4.70 14.84
CA PRO A 154 -16.36 -4.77 13.46
C PRO A 154 -15.79 -5.99 12.74
N VAL A 155 -16.64 -6.73 12.01
CA VAL A 155 -16.24 -7.89 11.19
C VAL A 155 -15.53 -7.41 9.90
N LEU A 156 -14.31 -6.91 10.07
CA LEU A 156 -13.44 -6.36 9.04
C LEU A 156 -12.01 -6.85 9.30
N LEU A 157 -11.28 -7.19 8.23
CA LEU A 157 -9.85 -7.48 8.33
C LEU A 157 -9.10 -6.19 8.59
N THR A 158 -8.49 -6.07 9.76
CA THR A 158 -7.62 -4.96 10.14
C THR A 158 -6.16 -5.39 10.18
N ARG A 159 -5.23 -4.43 10.11
CA ARG A 159 -3.80 -4.68 10.27
C ARG A 159 -3.48 -5.39 11.59
N ASP A 160 -4.19 -5.05 12.66
CA ASP A 160 -3.87 -5.52 14.01
C ASP A 160 -4.34 -6.97 14.26
N ARG A 161 -5.27 -7.50 13.45
CA ARG A 161 -5.70 -8.90 13.44
C ARG A 161 -5.07 -9.73 12.29
N LEU A 162 -4.20 -9.12 11.50
CA LEU A 162 -3.66 -9.73 10.27
C LEU A 162 -2.81 -10.99 10.55
N ASP A 163 -2.09 -11.02 11.66
CA ASP A 163 -1.26 -12.16 12.07
C ASP A 163 -2.13 -13.42 12.28
N SER A 164 -3.18 -13.30 13.11
CA SER A 164 -4.19 -14.34 13.32
C SER A 164 -4.89 -14.75 12.01
N ALA A 165 -5.16 -13.78 11.14
CA ALA A 165 -5.78 -14.02 9.83
C ALA A 165 -4.88 -14.88 8.91
N ILE A 166 -3.56 -14.63 8.92
CA ILE A 166 -2.58 -15.41 8.15
C ILE A 166 -2.48 -16.84 8.70
N LEU A 167 -2.40 -17.02 10.01
CA LEU A 167 -2.38 -18.35 10.67
C LEU A 167 -3.65 -19.18 10.38
N GLU A 168 -4.83 -18.55 10.48
CA GLU A 168 -6.10 -19.24 10.21
C GLU A 168 -6.32 -19.50 8.71
N ALA A 169 -5.64 -18.77 7.81
CA ALA A 169 -5.61 -19.09 6.39
C ALA A 169 -4.61 -20.22 6.07
N ALA A 170 -3.42 -20.16 6.70
CA ALA A 170 -2.34 -21.12 6.53
C ALA A 170 -2.77 -22.55 6.93
N SER A 171 -3.46 -22.69 8.07
CA SER A 171 -4.01 -23.98 8.53
C SER A 171 -5.12 -24.58 7.64
N LYS A 172 -5.58 -23.85 6.61
CA LYS A 172 -6.51 -24.36 5.57
C LYS A 172 -5.78 -24.73 4.27
N VAL A 173 -4.46 -24.59 4.21
CA VAL A 173 -3.65 -25.18 3.13
C VAL A 173 -3.64 -26.70 3.31
N PRO A 174 -3.90 -27.50 2.26
CA PRO A 174 -3.84 -28.95 2.34
C PRO A 174 -2.43 -29.45 2.74
N ALA A 175 -2.35 -30.42 3.65
CA ALA A 175 -1.10 -31.00 4.14
C ALA A 175 -0.24 -31.72 3.06
N ASP A 176 -0.81 -32.00 1.88
CA ASP A 176 -0.05 -32.48 0.71
C ASP A 176 0.69 -31.34 -0.03
N LYS A 177 0.58 -30.09 0.44
CA LYS A 177 1.16 -28.89 -0.20
C LYS A 177 2.05 -28.11 0.74
N CYS A 178 3.04 -27.45 0.17
CA CYS A 178 3.87 -26.53 0.94
C CYS A 178 3.09 -25.25 1.24
N ILE A 179 3.12 -24.77 2.49
CA ILE A 179 2.54 -23.47 2.87
C ILE A 179 3.11 -22.29 2.03
N LEU A 180 4.32 -22.42 1.48
CA LEU A 180 4.89 -21.45 0.55
C LEU A 180 4.10 -21.31 -0.77
N ASP A 181 3.35 -22.34 -1.20
CA ASP A 181 2.44 -22.24 -2.35
C ASP A 181 1.31 -21.22 -2.13
N TYR A 182 0.99 -20.92 -0.87
CA TYR A 182 0.07 -19.86 -0.46
C TYR A 182 0.80 -18.53 -0.20
N LEU A 183 1.89 -18.56 0.59
CA LEU A 183 2.58 -17.36 1.03
C LEU A 183 3.34 -16.62 -0.10
N LEU A 184 3.98 -17.32 -1.04
CA LEU A 184 4.73 -16.68 -2.13
C LEU A 184 3.82 -15.89 -3.10
N PRO A 185 2.62 -16.38 -3.49
CA PRO A 185 1.62 -15.56 -4.16
C PRO A 185 1.14 -14.36 -3.35
N CYS A 186 1.05 -14.45 -2.01
CA CYS A 186 0.72 -13.30 -1.15
C CYS A 186 1.84 -12.24 -1.20
N PHE A 187 3.09 -12.67 -1.04
CA PHE A 187 4.26 -11.79 -1.13
C PHE A 187 4.33 -11.07 -2.48
N LYS A 188 4.17 -11.81 -3.59
CA LYS A 188 4.13 -11.23 -4.94
C LYS A 188 3.07 -10.13 -5.07
N ARG A 189 1.86 -10.34 -4.51
CA ARG A 189 0.77 -9.36 -4.55
C ARG A 189 1.11 -8.09 -3.76
N VAL A 190 1.58 -8.21 -2.52
CA VAL A 190 1.93 -7.01 -1.73
C VAL A 190 3.11 -6.24 -2.33
N THR A 191 4.15 -6.91 -2.83
CA THR A 191 5.25 -6.24 -3.54
C THR A 191 4.78 -5.57 -4.84
N GLN A 192 3.88 -6.20 -5.61
CA GLN A 192 3.29 -5.60 -6.81
C GLN A 192 2.44 -4.35 -6.46
N ILE A 193 1.66 -4.39 -5.37
CA ILE A 193 0.89 -3.23 -4.91
C ILE A 193 1.83 -2.12 -4.46
N LEU A 194 2.85 -2.42 -3.63
CA LEU A 194 3.84 -1.45 -3.16
C LEU A 194 4.64 -0.78 -4.29
N THR A 195 4.89 -1.48 -5.40
CA THR A 195 5.62 -0.94 -6.56
C THR A 195 4.74 -0.19 -7.55
N THR A 196 3.42 -0.45 -7.58
CA THR A 196 2.47 0.22 -8.49
C THR A 196 1.66 1.33 -7.84
N LEU A 197 1.58 1.36 -6.50
CA LEU A 197 0.81 2.35 -5.75
C LEU A 197 1.52 3.71 -5.74
N ARG A 198 1.15 4.54 -6.70
CA ARG A 198 1.54 5.95 -6.80
C ARG A 198 0.65 6.79 -5.86
N ASP A 199 1.29 7.70 -5.11
CA ASP A 199 0.63 8.67 -4.23
C ASP A 199 -0.23 8.07 -3.09
N ALA A 200 0.27 7.01 -2.44
CA ALA A 200 -0.30 6.47 -1.20
C ALA A 200 -0.26 7.49 -0.05
N SER A 201 -1.32 7.53 0.77
CA SER A 201 -1.20 8.20 2.08
C SER A 201 -0.23 7.42 3.00
N PRO A 202 0.47 8.08 3.93
CA PRO A 202 1.40 7.40 4.85
C PRO A 202 0.75 6.24 5.62
N THR A 203 -0.53 6.38 6.00
CA THR A 203 -1.31 5.31 6.65
C THR A 203 -1.48 4.10 5.74
N LYS A 204 -1.90 4.30 4.48
CA LYS A 204 -2.08 3.21 3.50
C LYS A 204 -0.76 2.52 3.16
N LEU A 205 0.35 3.27 3.16
CA LEU A 205 1.69 2.71 2.98
C LEU A 205 2.14 1.90 4.20
N ALA A 206 1.86 2.35 5.43
CA ALA A 206 2.18 1.62 6.65
C ALA A 206 1.46 0.27 6.74
N ILE A 207 0.18 0.21 6.35
CA ILE A 207 -0.61 -1.04 6.23
C ILE A 207 0.07 -2.03 5.28
N LEU A 208 0.44 -1.57 4.08
CA LEU A 208 1.09 -2.41 3.08
C LEU A 208 2.48 -2.88 3.50
N LYS A 209 3.25 -2.02 4.19
CA LYS A 209 4.57 -2.38 4.71
C LYS A 209 4.48 -3.39 5.84
N GLU A 210 3.45 -3.33 6.68
CA GLU A 210 3.21 -4.35 7.71
C GLU A 210 2.74 -5.68 7.10
N ALA A 211 1.87 -5.64 6.10
CA ALA A 211 1.49 -6.84 5.33
C ALA A 211 2.70 -7.49 4.64
N GLU A 212 3.61 -6.70 4.06
CA GLU A 212 4.87 -7.20 3.49
C GLU A 212 5.78 -7.81 4.57
N ARG A 213 5.95 -7.12 5.71
CA ARG A 213 6.75 -7.60 6.85
C ARG A 213 6.26 -8.94 7.38
N LEU A 214 4.94 -9.05 7.66
CA LEU A 214 4.34 -10.29 8.14
C LEU A 214 4.44 -11.40 7.09
N CYS A 215 4.13 -11.11 5.82
CA CYS A 215 4.21 -12.13 4.77
C CYS A 215 5.62 -12.71 4.62
N ILE A 216 6.66 -11.87 4.67
CA ILE A 216 8.06 -12.33 4.67
C ILE A 216 8.37 -13.14 5.94
N SER A 217 7.93 -12.68 7.12
CA SER A 217 8.13 -13.40 8.40
C SER A 217 7.56 -14.82 8.33
N TYR A 218 6.33 -14.97 7.82
CA TYR A 218 5.72 -16.29 7.64
C TYR A 218 6.41 -17.13 6.56
N CYS A 219 6.98 -16.52 5.50
CA CYS A 219 7.81 -17.27 4.54
C CYS A 219 9.08 -17.82 5.20
N ILE A 220 9.67 -17.10 6.15
CA ILE A 220 10.85 -17.55 6.90
C ILE A 220 10.45 -18.66 7.87
N PHE A 221 9.41 -18.48 8.68
CA PHE A 221 8.93 -19.52 9.60
C PHE A 221 8.54 -20.81 8.88
N ALA A 222 7.93 -20.73 7.69
CA ALA A 222 7.63 -21.87 6.84
C ALA A 222 8.86 -22.66 6.34
N ILE A 223 10.05 -22.04 6.33
CA ILE A 223 11.32 -22.67 5.95
C ILE A 223 12.04 -23.22 7.19
N GLU A 224 11.97 -22.52 8.32
CA GLU A 224 12.65 -22.88 9.57
C GLU A 224 11.89 -23.97 10.35
N GLU A 225 10.56 -23.87 10.43
CA GLU A 225 9.68 -24.76 11.21
C GLU A 225 8.45 -25.17 10.36
N PRO A 226 8.63 -25.99 9.30
CA PRO A 226 7.55 -26.34 8.37
C PRO A 226 6.38 -27.07 9.05
N ASP A 227 6.67 -27.94 10.03
CA ASP A 227 5.72 -28.78 10.77
C ASP A 227 4.65 -27.98 11.57
N ILE A 228 4.82 -26.66 11.72
CA ILE A 228 3.83 -25.78 12.37
C ILE A 228 2.60 -25.55 11.50
N PHE A 229 2.73 -25.72 10.17
CA PHE A 229 1.69 -25.35 9.20
C PHE A 229 0.91 -26.53 8.63
N GLY A 230 1.34 -27.78 8.87
CA GLY A 230 0.68 -29.01 8.41
C GLY A 230 1.65 -30.16 8.16
#